data_AF-A0A1Q3CWP1-F1
#
_entry.id   AF-A0A1Q3CWP1-F1
#
_cell.length_a   1.000
_cell.length_b   1.000
_cell.length_c   1.000
_cell.angle_alpha   90.00
_cell.angle_beta   90.00
_cell.angle_gamma   90.00
#
_symmetry.space_group_name_H-M   'P 1'
#
loop_
_entity.id
_entity.type
_entity.pdbx_description
1 polymer ?
#
loop_
_entity_poly.entity_id
_entity_poly.type
_entity_poly.pdbx_seq_one_letter_code
_entity_poly.pdbx_strand_id
1 'polypeptide(L)'
;MGPVVELLGKRRGQMFDIQGIGSEGTTLLKYKIPTCGLLGVRNAILTASRGTTIINTIFDSYGPWAGDISTRDQGSFVAFEDGTTISYALCSSQDRGQMFVSPGIEVYKGQIVGIHQRPGDLSLNVCKKKAATNVRSNKEVSGVFDFGLDYLLN
;
A
#
# COMPACT_ATOMS: atom_id res chain seq x y z
N MET A 1 -4.30 -13.54 16.04
CA MET A 1 -4.62 -14.77 15.28
C MET A 1 -5.60 -14.50 14.14
N GLY A 2 -6.86 -14.11 14.38
CA GLY A 2 -7.89 -13.93 13.34
C GLY A 2 -7.47 -13.16 12.07
N PRO A 3 -6.93 -11.92 12.19
CA PRO A 3 -6.53 -11.14 11.02
C PRO A 3 -5.45 -11.78 10.15
N VAL A 4 -4.52 -12.53 10.76
CA VAL A 4 -3.44 -13.23 10.04
C VAL A 4 -4.00 -14.44 9.28
N VAL A 5 -4.93 -15.18 9.89
CA VAL A 5 -5.59 -16.33 9.26
C VAL A 5 -6.40 -15.89 8.05
N GLU A 6 -7.18 -14.81 8.17
CA GLU A 6 -7.95 -14.26 7.06
C GLU A 6 -7.05 -13.81 5.90
N LEU A 7 -5.95 -13.12 6.24
CA LEU A 7 -5.00 -12.62 5.25
C LEU A 7 -4.32 -13.75 4.46
N LEU A 8 -3.92 -14.82 5.14
CA LEU A 8 -3.35 -16.00 4.50
C LEU A 8 -4.40 -16.78 3.69
N GLY A 9 -5.65 -16.83 4.15
CA GLY A 9 -6.78 -17.43 3.43
C GLY A 9 -7.05 -16.75 2.08
N LYS A 10 -7.05 -15.41 2.03
CA LYS A 10 -7.21 -14.64 0.78
C LYS A 10 -6.10 -14.93 -0.24
N ARG A 11 -4.93 -15.34 0.24
CA ARG A 11 -3.75 -15.67 -0.58
C ARG A 11 -3.63 -17.16 -0.91
N ARG A 12 -4.73 -17.91 -0.82
CA ARG A 12 -4.81 -19.36 -1.07
C ARG A 12 -3.93 -20.18 -0.13
N GLY A 13 -3.65 -19.68 1.07
CA GLY A 13 -2.94 -20.44 2.08
C GLY A 13 -3.81 -21.54 2.68
N GLN A 14 -3.32 -22.77 2.64
CA GLN A 14 -3.94 -23.90 3.30
C GLN A 14 -3.27 -24.14 4.64
N MET A 15 -4.04 -24.00 5.71
CA MET A 15 -3.58 -24.33 7.05
C MET A 15 -3.55 -25.85 7.21
N PHE A 16 -2.44 -26.38 7.70
CA PHE A 16 -2.32 -27.83 7.92
C PHE A 16 -2.04 -28.20 9.37
N ASP A 17 -1.52 -27.28 10.17
CA ASP A 17 -1.27 -27.51 11.60
C ASP A 17 -1.50 -26.21 12.39
N ILE A 18 -2.16 -26.36 13.53
CA ILE A 18 -2.30 -25.32 14.55
C ILE A 18 -1.82 -25.95 15.85
N GLN A 19 -0.76 -25.39 16.43
CA GLN A 19 -0.37 -25.75 17.78
C GLN A 19 -0.85 -24.64 18.70
N GLY A 20 -1.71 -25.04 19.64
CA GLY A 20 -2.40 -24.17 20.59
C GLY A 20 -1.44 -23.37 21.47
N ILE A 21 -2.04 -22.47 22.23
CA ILE A 21 -1.34 -21.50 23.08
C ILE A 21 -0.38 -22.24 24.03
N GLY A 22 0.93 -22.04 23.81
CA GLY A 22 1.94 -22.40 24.80
C GLY A 22 1.84 -21.49 26.04
N SER A 23 2.64 -21.74 27.07
CA SER A 23 2.66 -20.94 28.31
C SER A 23 2.86 -19.43 28.09
N GLU A 24 3.37 -19.02 26.93
CA GLU A 24 3.65 -17.63 26.56
C GLU A 24 2.57 -16.93 25.74
N GLY A 25 1.39 -17.53 25.54
CA GLY A 25 0.29 -16.84 24.81
C GLY A 25 0.44 -16.84 23.28
N THR A 26 1.51 -17.44 22.75
CA THR A 26 1.78 -17.54 21.30
C THR A 26 1.19 -18.83 20.71
N THR A 27 0.70 -18.75 19.48
CA THR A 27 0.14 -19.88 18.72
C THR A 27 1.01 -20.10 17.49
N LEU A 28 1.47 -21.32 17.29
CA LEU A 28 2.22 -21.68 16.08
C LEU A 28 1.23 -22.11 15.01
N LEU A 29 1.30 -21.46 13.85
CA LEU A 29 0.49 -21.78 12.69
C LEU A 29 1.38 -22.26 11.56
N LYS A 30 1.07 -23.41 10.97
CA LYS A 30 1.77 -23.89 9.77
C LYS A 30 0.83 -23.90 8.57
N TYR A 31 1.31 -23.29 7.49
CA TYR A 31 0.57 -23.13 6.24
C TYR A 31 1.38 -23.63 5.05
N LYS A 32 0.68 -24.16 4.05
CA LYS A 32 1.18 -24.30 2.69
C LYS A 32 0.60 -23.18 1.85
N ILE A 33 1.46 -22.38 1.23
CA ILE A 33 1.07 -21.19 0.46
C ILE A 33 1.88 -21.18 -0.84
N PRO A 34 1.26 -20.90 -2.01
CA PRO A 34 2.02 -20.71 -3.24
C PRO A 34 2.96 -19.52 -3.12
N THR A 35 4.15 -19.60 -3.71
CA THR A 35 5.15 -18.53 -3.65
C THR A 35 4.60 -17.18 -4.15
N CYS A 36 3.75 -17.18 -5.18
CA CYS A 36 3.08 -15.96 -5.68
C CYS A 36 2.16 -15.30 -4.63
N GLY A 37 1.56 -16.09 -3.74
CA GLY A 37 0.70 -15.60 -2.67
C GLY A 37 1.47 -15.09 -1.45
N LEU A 38 2.73 -15.52 -1.29
CA LEU A 38 3.61 -15.09 -0.20
C LEU A 38 4.24 -13.71 -0.45
N LEU A 39 4.35 -13.29 -1.71
CA LEU A 39 4.94 -11.99 -2.08
C LEU A 39 4.13 -10.83 -1.47
N GLY A 40 4.82 -9.95 -0.74
CA GLY A 40 4.22 -8.77 -0.08
C GLY A 40 3.43 -9.06 1.20
N VAL A 41 3.24 -10.33 1.57
CA VAL A 41 2.46 -10.72 2.76
C VAL A 41 3.21 -10.45 4.07
N ARG A 42 4.54 -10.48 4.06
CA ARG A 42 5.37 -10.27 5.25
C ARG A 42 5.03 -8.98 5.98
N ASN A 43 5.00 -7.85 5.25
CA ASN A 43 4.68 -6.55 5.82
C ASN A 43 3.24 -6.51 6.34
N ALA A 44 2.30 -7.09 5.59
CA ALA A 44 0.90 -7.13 6.00
C ALA A 44 0.67 -7.95 7.28
N ILE A 45 1.39 -9.06 7.46
CA ILE A 45 1.36 -9.85 8.71
C ILE A 45 1.99 -9.06 9.86
N LEU A 46 3.12 -8.40 9.64
CA LEU A 46 3.75 -7.56 10.66
C LEU A 46 2.82 -6.42 11.10
N THR A 47 2.16 -5.75 10.17
CA THR A 47 1.16 -4.72 10.47
C THR A 47 -0.04 -5.30 11.21
N ALA A 48 -0.61 -6.40 10.73
CA ALA A 48 -1.77 -7.06 11.37
C ALA A 48 -1.48 -7.56 12.79
N SER A 49 -0.21 -7.92 13.05
CA SER A 49 0.26 -8.43 14.33
C SER A 49 0.89 -7.35 15.22
N ARG A 50 0.90 -6.08 14.79
CA ARG A 50 1.57 -4.97 15.48
C ARG A 50 3.05 -5.27 15.79
N GLY A 51 3.74 -5.98 14.88
CA GLY A 51 5.17 -6.27 14.96
C GLY A 51 5.56 -7.47 15.84
N THR A 52 4.60 -8.21 16.38
CA THR A 52 4.87 -9.31 17.33
C THR A 52 5.04 -10.67 16.65
N THR A 53 4.68 -10.81 15.37
CA THR A 53 4.73 -12.11 14.69
C THR A 53 6.12 -12.44 14.15
N ILE A 54 6.54 -13.68 14.39
CA ILE A 54 7.73 -14.28 13.78
C ILE A 54 7.28 -15.12 12.58
N ILE A 55 7.90 -14.89 11.42
CA ILE A 55 7.58 -15.57 10.16
C ILE A 55 8.81 -16.33 9.69
N ASN A 56 8.62 -17.62 9.38
CA ASN A 56 9.61 -18.45 8.72
C ASN A 56 8.96 -19.11 7.49
N THR A 57 9.68 -19.14 6.38
CA THR A 57 9.21 -19.66 5.10
C THR A 57 10.29 -20.55 4.51
N ILE A 58 9.91 -21.80 4.21
CA ILE A 58 10.79 -22.79 3.57
C ILE A 58 10.05 -23.33 2.36
N PHE A 59 10.79 -23.57 1.28
CA PHE A 59 10.24 -24.21 0.09
C PHE A 59 9.87 -25.67 0.38
N ASP A 60 8.64 -26.06 0.08
CA ASP A 60 8.12 -27.43 0.29
C ASP A 60 8.20 -28.25 -1.01
N SER A 61 7.44 -27.86 -2.04
CA SER A 61 7.33 -28.59 -3.30
C SER A 61 6.71 -27.76 -4.42
N TYR A 62 6.78 -28.27 -5.65
CA TYR A 62 5.99 -27.76 -6.78
C TYR A 62 4.61 -28.42 -6.80
N GLY A 63 3.59 -27.66 -7.18
CA GLY A 63 2.21 -28.12 -7.26
C GLY A 63 1.47 -27.53 -8.46
N PRO A 64 0.21 -27.94 -8.67
CA PRO A 64 -0.63 -27.37 -9.72
C PRO A 64 -0.84 -25.87 -9.50
N TRP A 65 -1.14 -25.15 -10.57
CA TRP A 65 -1.36 -23.71 -10.51
C TRP A 65 -2.52 -23.37 -9.57
N ALA A 66 -2.26 -22.52 -8.57
CA ALA A 66 -3.21 -22.15 -7.52
C ALA A 66 -4.28 -21.12 -7.96
N GLY A 67 -4.26 -20.72 -9.23
CA GLY A 67 -5.13 -19.69 -9.80
C GLY A 67 -4.63 -18.27 -9.56
N ASP A 68 -5.47 -17.29 -9.93
CA ASP A 68 -5.16 -15.87 -9.77
C ASP A 68 -5.28 -15.43 -8.31
N ILE A 69 -4.27 -14.67 -7.87
CA ILE A 69 -4.19 -14.10 -6.52
C ILE A 69 -4.28 -12.58 -6.69
N SER A 70 -5.32 -11.95 -6.13
CA SER A 70 -5.44 -10.49 -6.21
C SER A 70 -4.35 -9.83 -5.38
N THR A 71 -3.52 -9.01 -6.04
CA THR A 71 -2.36 -8.39 -5.40
C THR A 71 -2.67 -7.02 -4.85
N ARG A 72 -3.54 -6.24 -5.54
CA ARG A 72 -3.90 -4.88 -5.16
C ARG A 72 -5.31 -4.53 -5.63
N ASP A 73 -6.12 -3.98 -4.74
CA ASP A 73 -7.47 -3.48 -5.06
C ASP A 73 -7.48 -1.98 -5.42
N GLN A 74 -6.39 -1.28 -5.10
CA GLN A 74 -6.22 0.16 -5.28
C GLN A 74 -5.58 0.52 -6.62
N GLY A 75 -5.80 1.75 -7.10
CA GLY A 75 -5.19 2.32 -8.30
C GLY A 75 -3.92 3.10 -8.00
N SER A 76 -3.18 3.49 -9.03
CA SER A 76 -1.99 4.33 -8.89
C SER A 76 -2.29 5.76 -9.31
N PHE A 77 -1.70 6.72 -8.62
CA PHE A 77 -1.62 8.09 -9.09
C PHE A 77 -0.39 8.26 -9.97
N VAL A 78 -0.60 8.70 -11.21
CA VAL A 78 0.45 8.83 -12.21
C VAL A 78 0.63 10.31 -12.54
N ALA A 79 1.88 10.80 -12.48
CA ALA A 79 2.21 12.16 -12.86
C ALA A 79 1.94 12.38 -14.36
N PHE A 80 1.15 13.41 -14.68
CA PHE A 80 0.81 13.74 -16.06
C PHE A 80 1.94 14.47 -16.81
N GLU A 81 2.78 15.21 -16.09
CA GLU A 81 3.79 16.13 -16.63
C GLU A 81 5.02 16.13 -15.72
N ASP A 82 6.18 16.46 -16.29
CA ASP A 82 7.42 16.69 -15.56
C ASP A 82 7.40 18.06 -14.85
N GLY A 83 7.92 18.13 -13.63
CA GLY A 83 8.08 19.40 -12.92
C GLY A 83 8.13 19.25 -11.41
N THR A 84 8.12 20.38 -10.71
CA THR A 84 8.13 20.42 -9.25
C THR A 84 6.71 20.30 -8.69
N THR A 85 6.51 19.45 -7.70
CA THR A 85 5.23 19.28 -7.00
C THR A 85 4.84 20.52 -6.23
N ILE A 86 3.57 20.90 -6.28
CA ILE A 86 3.06 22.09 -5.61
C ILE A 86 2.04 21.70 -4.55
N SER A 87 2.13 22.31 -3.36
CA SER A 87 1.23 22.10 -2.22
C SER A 87 -0.25 22.16 -2.60
N TYR A 88 -0.63 23.10 -3.48
CA TYR A 88 -2.00 23.27 -3.94
C TYR A 88 -2.54 22.04 -4.70
N ALA A 89 -1.77 21.52 -5.65
CA ALA A 89 -2.16 20.35 -6.43
C ALA A 89 -2.19 19.08 -5.56
N LEU A 90 -1.22 18.93 -4.67
CA LEU A 90 -1.15 17.82 -3.72
C LEU A 90 -2.33 17.80 -2.76
N CYS A 91 -2.71 18.95 -2.19
CA CYS A 91 -3.86 19.05 -1.27
C CYS A 91 -5.16 18.59 -1.93
N SER A 92 -5.42 19.01 -3.18
CA SER A 92 -6.61 18.55 -3.93
C SER A 92 -6.58 17.08 -4.34
N SER A 93 -5.38 16.50 -4.41
CA SER A 93 -5.19 15.10 -4.81
C SER A 93 -5.29 14.15 -3.62
N GLN A 94 -4.94 14.61 -2.42
CA GLN A 94 -5.06 13.85 -1.17
C GLN A 94 -6.52 13.47 -0.84
N ASP A 95 -7.50 14.27 -1.24
CA ASP A 95 -8.93 13.91 -1.10
C ASP A 95 -9.30 12.61 -1.84
N ARG A 96 -8.48 12.21 -2.83
CA ARG A 96 -8.72 11.04 -3.67
C ARG A 96 -7.90 9.82 -3.27
N GLY A 97 -6.97 9.95 -2.33
CA GLY A 97 -6.07 8.88 -1.94
C GLY A 97 -4.80 9.38 -1.26
N GLN A 98 -3.83 8.49 -1.11
CA GLN A 98 -2.63 8.76 -0.31
C GLN A 98 -1.44 9.14 -1.21
N MET A 99 -0.74 10.22 -0.89
CA MET A 99 0.40 10.70 -1.68
C MET A 99 1.73 10.15 -1.14
N PHE A 100 2.68 9.91 -2.03
CA PHE A 100 4.05 9.50 -1.68
C PHE A 100 5.05 10.66 -1.69
N VAL A 101 4.73 11.74 -2.41
CA VAL A 101 5.63 12.88 -2.63
C VAL A 101 5.20 14.08 -1.80
N SER A 102 6.20 14.76 -1.24
CA SER A 102 6.03 16.06 -0.58
C SER A 102 6.04 17.21 -1.59
N PRO A 103 5.51 18.39 -1.22
CA PRO A 103 5.67 19.61 -2.01
C PRO A 103 7.15 19.96 -2.22
N GLY A 104 7.50 20.47 -3.40
CA GLY A 104 8.87 20.87 -3.73
C GLY A 104 9.75 19.74 -4.28
N ILE A 105 9.21 18.55 -4.50
CA ILE A 105 9.93 17.42 -5.10
C ILE A 105 9.80 17.48 -6.62
N GLU A 106 10.88 17.25 -7.34
CA GLU A 106 10.84 17.07 -8.79
C GLU A 106 10.26 15.70 -9.14
N VAL A 107 9.24 15.71 -9.98
CA VAL A 107 8.61 14.51 -10.52
C VAL A 107 8.72 14.48 -12.03
N TYR A 108 8.74 13.27 -12.60
CA TYR A 108 8.71 13.07 -14.04
C TYR A 108 7.39 12.47 -14.50
N LYS A 109 7.04 12.68 -15.78
CA LYS A 109 5.84 12.15 -16.42
C LYS A 109 5.82 10.64 -16.37
N GLY A 110 4.71 10.07 -15.90
CA GLY A 110 4.57 8.64 -15.71
C GLY A 110 5.02 8.14 -14.33
N GLN A 111 5.65 8.99 -13.50
CA GLN A 111 6.02 8.61 -12.14
C GLN A 111 4.79 8.32 -11.28
N ILE A 112 4.86 7.26 -10.46
CA ILE A 112 3.83 6.97 -9.47
C ILE A 112 4.03 7.90 -8.27
N VAL A 113 3.06 8.78 -8.05
CA VAL A 113 3.11 9.83 -7.02
C VAL A 113 2.21 9.54 -5.82
N GLY A 114 1.46 8.44 -5.86
CA GLY A 114 0.60 8.01 -4.76
C GLY A 114 -0.33 6.84 -5.12
N ILE A 115 -1.27 6.59 -4.23
CA ILE A 115 -2.27 5.52 -4.26
C ILE A 115 -3.64 6.12 -4.44
N HIS A 116 -4.36 5.66 -5.45
CA HIS A 116 -5.74 5.99 -5.68
C HIS A 116 -6.66 5.04 -4.88
N GLN A 117 -7.64 5.60 -4.17
CA GLN A 117 -8.56 4.83 -3.33
C GLN A 117 -9.47 3.85 -4.12
N ARG A 118 -9.60 4.03 -5.44
CA ARG A 118 -10.41 3.19 -6.33
C ARG A 118 -9.52 2.40 -7.29
N PRO A 119 -9.99 1.24 -7.80
CA PRO A 119 -9.29 0.54 -8.87
C PRO A 119 -9.21 1.43 -10.13
N GLY A 120 -8.12 1.29 -10.87
CA GLY A 120 -7.83 2.08 -12.06
C GLY A 120 -6.87 3.23 -11.77
N ASP A 121 -5.88 3.37 -12.65
CA ASP A 121 -4.86 4.41 -12.55
C ASP A 121 -5.44 5.76 -12.95
N LEU A 122 -5.09 6.78 -12.17
CA LEU A 122 -5.53 8.15 -12.41
C LEU A 122 -4.31 9.02 -12.69
N SER A 123 -4.25 9.55 -13.91
CA SER A 123 -3.28 10.57 -14.29
C SER A 123 -3.66 11.92 -13.70
N LEU A 124 -2.76 12.54 -12.94
CA LEU A 124 -2.99 13.83 -12.30
C LEU A 124 -1.82 14.79 -12.50
N ASN A 125 -2.14 16.07 -12.65
CA ASN A 125 -1.13 17.12 -12.77
C ASN A 125 -0.77 17.65 -11.38
N VAL A 126 0.33 17.13 -10.83
CA VAL A 126 0.89 17.48 -9.51
C VAL A 126 1.66 18.81 -9.51
N CYS A 127 1.96 19.34 -10.70
CA CYS A 127 2.74 20.56 -10.93
C CYS A 127 1.83 21.77 -11.19
N LYS A 128 0.50 21.58 -11.15
CA LYS A 128 -0.47 22.62 -11.46
C LYS A 128 -0.43 23.75 -10.44
N LYS A 129 -0.11 24.96 -10.90
CA LYS A 129 -0.22 26.21 -10.13
C LYS A 129 -1.69 26.61 -9.95
N LYS A 130 -1.99 27.24 -8.83
CA LYS A 130 -3.31 27.85 -8.58
C LYS A 130 -3.59 28.87 -9.68
N ALA A 131 -4.69 28.70 -10.42
CA ALA A 131 -5.11 29.69 -11.42
C ALA A 131 -5.51 30.99 -10.70
N ALA A 132 -4.89 32.11 -11.07
CA ALA A 132 -5.06 33.41 -10.41
C ALA A 132 -6.44 34.07 -10.67
N THR A 133 -7.37 33.39 -11.35
CA THR A 133 -8.58 34.00 -11.91
C THR A 133 -9.65 34.35 -10.87
N ASN A 134 -9.60 33.77 -9.65
CA ASN A 134 -10.54 34.11 -8.57
C ASN A 134 -9.82 34.84 -7.41
N VAL A 135 -9.53 36.11 -7.63
CA VAL A 135 -8.92 37.07 -6.67
C VAL A 135 -9.77 37.26 -5.40
N ARG A 136 -11.04 36.82 -5.38
CA ARG A 136 -11.99 37.05 -4.27
C ARG A 136 -11.91 36.04 -3.11
N SER A 137 -11.12 34.97 -3.24
CA SER A 137 -10.98 33.93 -2.21
C SER A 137 -9.51 33.57 -2.01
N ASN A 138 -8.71 34.58 -1.63
CA ASN A 138 -7.37 34.35 -1.09
C ASN A 138 -7.46 33.82 0.34
N LYS A 139 -8.03 32.64 0.52
CA LYS A 139 -7.76 31.83 1.72
C LYS A 139 -6.38 31.23 1.51
N GLU A 140 -5.44 31.55 2.38
CA GLU A 140 -4.24 30.74 2.56
C GLU A 140 -4.71 29.33 2.93
N VAL A 141 -4.52 28.39 2.01
CA VAL A 141 -4.82 26.98 2.28
C VAL A 141 -3.57 26.40 2.93
N SER A 142 -3.51 26.52 4.25
CA SER A 142 -2.58 25.77 5.09
C SER A 142 -3.03 24.31 5.10
N GLY A 143 -2.62 23.54 4.09
CA GLY A 143 -2.89 22.10 4.02
C GLY A 143 -1.96 21.36 4.96
N VAL A 144 -2.53 20.58 5.89
CA VAL A 144 -1.76 19.56 6.62
C VAL A 144 -1.64 18.37 5.68
N PHE A 145 -0.41 17.97 5.39
CA PHE A 145 -0.16 16.83 4.51
C PHE A 145 0.04 15.58 5.37
N ASP A 146 -0.83 14.59 5.19
CA ASP A 146 -0.65 13.28 5.78
C ASP A 146 0.41 12.49 4.99
N PHE A 147 1.69 12.70 5.33
CA PHE A 147 2.79 11.85 4.89
C PHE A 147 2.89 10.65 5.84
N GLY A 148 2.73 9.44 5.33
CA GLY A 148 2.59 8.29 6.24
C GLY A 148 3.11 6.94 5.73
N LEU A 149 3.72 6.86 4.55
CA LEU A 149 4.18 5.57 4.04
C LEU A 149 5.56 5.68 3.37
N ASP A 150 6.60 5.46 4.16
CA ASP A 150 7.91 5.11 3.65
C ASP A 150 7.85 3.65 3.17
N TYR A 151 7.85 3.45 1.86
CA TYR A 151 7.94 2.11 1.28
C TYR A 151 9.42 1.68 1.23
N LEU A 152 9.77 0.74 2.11
CA LEU A 152 11.06 0.07 2.05
C LEU A 152 11.10 -0.88 0.84
N LEU A 153 12.19 -0.79 0.06
CA LEU A 153 12.56 -1.82 -0.91
C LEU A 153 13.08 -3.04 -0.14
N ASN A 154 12.15 -3.85 0.40
CA ASN A 154 12.37 -5.13 1.11
C ASN A 154 13.56 -5.20 2.09
#